data_AF-A0AAQ2EUD2-F1
#
_entry.id   AF-A0AAQ2EUD2-F1
#
_cell.length_a   1.000
_cell.length_b   1.000
_cell.length_c   1.000
_cell.angle_alpha   90.00
_cell.angle_beta   90.00
_cell.angle_gamma   90.00
#
_symmetry.space_group_name_H-M   'P 1'
#
loop_
_entity.id
_entity.type
_entity.pdbx_description
1 polymer ?
#
loop_
_entity_poly.entity_id
_entity_poly.type
_entity_poly.pdbx_seq_one_letter_code
_entity_poly.pdbx_strand_id
1 'polypeptide(L)'
;MPTFLTGHQVSLIEPTSLNFSPVEREKLVIPSAHNQLTANDNRLAAGGGRAHTFKQNFMNAMSNGSASETSQHDKSEALLQFQFADHEILFDLTSIASHDEAAYEKLRALLADMMTRPVKVDISSKDQAQQLLFKNLELDFLAYKELSERLEMLAKLDHETESQKALAQQDRDRIRAVIASLHARLEKGQEALLGGTTLKALDVNRKDFELELDSLFTSVGFDSDMPVTGAT
;
A
#
# COMPACT_ATOMS: atom_id res chain seq x y z
N MET A 1 -75.41 5.77 18.45
CA MET A 1 -75.66 7.07 19.10
C MET A 1 -75.85 6.82 20.59
N PRO A 2 -75.26 7.60 21.50
CA PRO A 2 -74.21 8.64 21.36
C PRO A 2 -72.79 8.04 21.61
N THR A 3 -71.66 8.75 21.74
CA THR A 3 -71.09 9.95 21.07
C THR A 3 -69.58 10.04 21.39
N PHE A 4 -68.80 10.72 20.54
CA PHE A 4 -67.35 11.04 20.68
C PHE A 4 -67.03 11.80 22.00
N LEU A 5 -65.84 11.72 22.60
CA LEU A 5 -64.65 12.60 22.40
C LEU A 5 -63.66 12.29 23.57
N THR A 6 -62.32 12.40 23.52
CA THR A 6 -61.30 12.70 22.47
C THR A 6 -60.11 11.72 22.74
N GLY A 7 -58.79 11.91 22.54
CA GLY A 7 -57.94 12.93 21.88
C GLY A 7 -56.58 13.18 22.57
N HIS A 8 -55.48 12.77 21.94
CA HIS A 8 -54.13 13.37 22.05
C HIS A 8 -53.32 13.00 20.79
N GLN A 9 -52.71 13.99 20.14
CA GLN A 9 -51.73 13.78 19.06
C GLN A 9 -50.32 14.04 19.57
N VAL A 10 -49.34 13.31 19.04
CA VAL A 10 -47.92 13.70 19.03
C VAL A 10 -47.44 13.54 17.59
N SER A 11 -46.81 14.58 17.06
CA SER A 11 -46.63 14.74 15.60
C SER A 11 -45.69 13.73 14.98
N LEU A 12 -46.05 13.27 13.78
CA LEU A 12 -45.10 12.73 12.82
C LEU A 12 -44.17 13.87 12.38
N ILE A 13 -42.86 13.68 12.41
CA ILE A 13 -41.89 14.70 11.99
C ILE A 13 -41.76 14.66 10.47
N GLU A 14 -42.21 15.72 9.79
CA GLU A 14 -42.04 15.85 8.34
C GLU A 14 -40.56 16.04 7.98
N PRO A 15 -40.04 15.40 6.92
CA PRO A 15 -38.71 15.70 6.41
C PRO A 15 -38.70 17.11 5.82
N THR A 16 -37.92 18.01 6.43
CA THR A 16 -37.82 19.42 6.01
C THR A 16 -37.39 19.53 4.55
N SER A 17 -38.33 19.93 3.69
CA SER A 17 -38.03 20.27 2.30
C SER A 17 -37.18 21.55 2.28
N LEU A 18 -35.90 21.42 1.94
CA LEU A 18 -34.99 22.56 1.81
C LEU A 18 -35.42 23.47 0.66
N ASN A 19 -36.12 24.54 1.02
CA ASN A 19 -36.67 25.52 0.09
C ASN A 19 -35.59 26.50 -0.38
N PHE A 20 -34.85 26.13 -1.43
CA PHE A 20 -33.82 26.98 -2.03
C PHE A 20 -34.45 28.10 -2.87
N SER A 21 -34.03 29.35 -2.58
CA SER A 21 -34.49 30.56 -3.27
C SER A 21 -34.15 30.55 -4.78
N PRO A 22 -34.90 31.29 -5.63
CA PRO A 22 -34.83 31.11 -7.09
C PRO A 22 -33.52 31.51 -7.80
N VAL A 23 -32.53 32.06 -7.09
CA VAL A 23 -31.38 32.78 -7.67
C VAL A 23 -30.15 31.90 -7.90
N GLU A 24 -30.06 30.71 -7.28
CA GLU A 24 -28.84 29.88 -7.33
C GLU A 24 -28.87 28.77 -8.41
N ARG A 25 -29.87 28.75 -9.29
CA ARG A 25 -30.02 27.71 -10.32
C ARG A 25 -29.15 27.89 -11.58
N GLU A 26 -28.50 29.04 -11.76
CA GLU A 26 -27.78 29.38 -13.01
C GLU A 26 -26.27 29.04 -13.02
N LYS A 27 -25.77 28.22 -12.09
CA LYS A 27 -24.39 27.69 -12.13
C LYS A 27 -24.27 26.17 -12.28
N LEU A 28 -25.33 25.49 -12.70
CA LEU A 28 -25.30 24.05 -13.01
C LEU A 28 -25.45 23.77 -14.52
N VAL A 29 -24.59 24.40 -15.35
CA VAL A 29 -24.47 24.07 -16.78
C VAL A 29 -23.73 22.75 -16.93
N ILE A 30 -24.47 21.65 -16.81
CA ILE A 30 -23.99 20.32 -17.21
C ILE A 30 -24.11 20.26 -18.75
N PRO A 31 -23.03 20.01 -19.51
CA PRO A 31 -23.13 19.82 -20.95
C PRO A 31 -23.86 18.50 -21.24
N SER A 32 -25.08 18.60 -21.77
CA SER A 32 -25.92 17.44 -22.11
C SER A 32 -25.22 16.50 -23.08
N ALA A 33 -25.20 15.20 -22.75
CA ALA A 33 -24.65 14.17 -23.62
C ALA A 33 -25.45 14.09 -24.93
N HIS A 34 -24.81 14.45 -26.05
CA HIS A 34 -25.44 14.32 -27.36
C HIS A 34 -25.18 12.92 -27.92
N ASN A 35 -26.21 12.07 -27.89
CA ASN A 35 -26.16 10.73 -28.47
C ASN A 35 -25.96 10.82 -29.99
N GLN A 36 -24.85 10.28 -30.49
CA GLN A 36 -24.72 9.89 -31.90
C GLN A 36 -24.45 8.39 -31.96
N LEU A 37 -25.45 7.62 -32.39
CA LEU A 37 -25.26 6.23 -32.75
C LEU A 37 -24.59 6.17 -34.13
N THR A 38 -23.33 5.75 -34.19
CA THR A 38 -22.75 5.16 -35.40
C THR A 38 -22.75 3.65 -35.24
N ALA A 39 -23.52 2.96 -36.08
CA ALA A 39 -23.55 1.51 -36.10
C ALA A 39 -22.31 0.92 -36.79
N ASN A 40 -22.10 -0.39 -36.59
CA ASN A 40 -20.94 -1.18 -36.99
C ASN A 40 -19.68 -0.89 -36.14
N ASP A 41 -18.82 -1.86 -35.81
CA ASP A 41 -18.70 -3.19 -36.42
C ASP A 41 -18.75 -4.37 -35.42
N ASN A 42 -18.93 -5.59 -35.93
CA ASN A 42 -19.28 -6.79 -35.17
C ASN A 42 -18.04 -7.67 -34.89
N ARG A 43 -17.50 -7.62 -33.67
CA ARG A 43 -16.48 -8.57 -33.20
C ARG A 43 -16.68 -9.03 -31.76
N LEU A 44 -16.78 -10.35 -31.58
CA LEU A 44 -16.62 -11.00 -30.28
C LEU A 44 -15.14 -10.98 -29.88
N ALA A 45 -14.85 -10.55 -28.65
CA ALA A 45 -13.62 -10.83 -27.92
C ALA A 45 -13.92 -10.83 -26.41
N ALA A 46 -13.16 -11.59 -25.64
CA ALA A 46 -13.42 -11.81 -24.21
C ALA A 46 -13.04 -10.61 -23.31
N GLY A 47 -13.49 -10.65 -22.05
CA GLY A 47 -13.31 -9.56 -21.09
C GLY A 47 -11.86 -9.31 -20.68
N GLY A 48 -11.56 -8.05 -20.32
CA GLY A 48 -10.25 -7.63 -19.77
C GLY A 48 -10.09 -6.11 -19.58
N GLY A 49 -10.77 -5.30 -20.41
CA GLY A 49 -10.53 -3.84 -20.47
C GLY A 49 -10.79 -3.03 -19.19
N ARG A 50 -11.63 -3.51 -18.26
CA ARG A 50 -11.97 -2.78 -17.02
C ARG A 50 -10.81 -2.70 -16.02
N ALA A 51 -10.11 -3.81 -15.78
CA ALA A 51 -8.95 -3.82 -14.88
C ALA A 51 -7.79 -2.98 -15.46
N HIS A 52 -7.60 -3.06 -16.78
CA HIS A 52 -6.50 -2.36 -17.46
C HIS A 52 -6.67 -0.84 -17.48
N THR A 53 -7.90 -0.35 -17.63
CA THR A 53 -8.23 1.09 -17.52
C THR A 53 -8.21 1.57 -16.07
N PHE A 54 -8.60 0.73 -15.10
CA PHE A 54 -8.47 1.06 -13.67
C PHE A 54 -7.00 1.31 -13.27
N LYS A 55 -6.09 0.35 -13.54
CA LYS A 55 -4.65 0.51 -13.24
C LYS A 55 -4.08 1.79 -13.86
N GLN A 56 -4.42 2.07 -15.12
CA GLN A 56 -3.88 3.23 -15.85
C GLN A 56 -4.37 4.56 -15.27
N ASN A 57 -5.65 4.67 -14.92
CA ASN A 57 -6.20 5.86 -14.26
C ASN A 57 -5.68 6.04 -12.83
N PHE A 58 -5.43 4.94 -12.12
CA PHE A 58 -4.89 4.94 -10.76
C PHE A 58 -3.43 5.41 -10.72
N MET A 59 -2.57 4.89 -11.61
CA MET A 59 -1.17 5.35 -11.74
C MET A 59 -1.08 6.83 -12.11
N ASN A 60 -1.94 7.30 -13.02
CA ASN A 60 -2.01 8.72 -13.40
C ASN A 60 -2.44 9.64 -12.23
N ALA A 61 -3.18 9.14 -11.25
CA ALA A 61 -3.55 9.90 -10.07
C ALA A 61 -2.38 10.04 -9.09
N MET A 62 -1.58 8.98 -8.88
CA MET A 62 -0.40 9.04 -8.00
C MET A 62 0.74 9.85 -8.62
N SER A 63 0.99 9.73 -9.92
CA SER A 63 2.11 10.40 -10.60
C SER A 63 2.08 11.94 -10.54
N ASN A 64 0.94 12.55 -10.23
CA ASN A 64 0.79 14.00 -10.10
C ASN A 64 1.00 14.54 -8.67
N GLY A 65 1.36 13.68 -7.70
CA GLY A 65 1.54 14.07 -6.29
C GLY A 65 2.93 14.60 -5.91
N SER A 66 3.97 14.25 -6.67
CA SER A 66 5.37 14.35 -6.22
C SER A 66 6.05 15.69 -6.56
N ALA A 67 5.72 16.76 -5.83
CA ALA A 67 6.53 17.97 -5.81
C ALA A 67 7.84 17.71 -5.04
N SER A 68 8.97 17.62 -5.76
CA SER A 68 10.28 17.33 -5.16
C SER A 68 10.93 18.57 -4.56
N GLU A 69 10.80 18.78 -3.25
CA GLU A 69 11.60 19.77 -2.52
C GLU A 69 13.00 19.20 -2.22
N THR A 70 13.99 19.60 -3.03
CA THR A 70 15.39 19.17 -2.87
C THR A 70 16.04 19.82 -1.66
N SER A 71 15.87 19.21 -0.48
CA SER A 71 16.59 19.58 0.74
C SER A 71 18.01 19.02 0.73
N GLN A 72 18.99 19.82 1.15
CA GLN A 72 20.40 19.46 1.13
C GLN A 72 20.72 18.47 2.26
N HIS A 73 21.13 17.25 1.92
CA HIS A 73 21.50 16.25 2.92
C HIS A 73 22.92 16.49 3.43
N ASP A 74 23.05 17.01 4.65
CA ASP A 74 24.33 17.11 5.34
C ASP A 74 24.82 15.72 5.80
N LYS A 75 26.11 15.58 6.11
CA LYS A 75 26.75 14.27 6.36
C LYS A 75 26.61 13.79 7.81
N SER A 76 25.38 13.46 8.18
CA SER A 76 25.11 12.45 9.21
C SER A 76 24.67 11.15 8.52
N GLU A 77 25.31 10.02 8.84
CA GLU A 77 24.91 8.70 8.33
C GLU A 77 23.48 8.40 8.79
N ALA A 78 22.56 8.29 7.82
CA ALA A 78 21.13 8.41 8.08
C ALA A 78 20.54 7.07 8.53
N LEU A 79 20.31 6.93 9.84
CA LEU A 79 19.54 5.81 10.39
C LEU A 79 18.16 5.73 9.71
N LEU A 80 17.86 4.59 9.12
CA LEU A 80 16.58 4.34 8.47
C LEU A 80 15.49 4.17 9.52
N GLN A 81 14.69 5.22 9.69
CA GLN A 81 13.50 5.25 10.54
C GLN A 81 12.30 4.57 9.87
N PHE A 82 11.63 3.66 10.59
CA PHE A 82 10.43 2.95 10.17
C PHE A 82 9.38 2.92 11.31
N GLN A 83 8.12 3.26 11.02
CA GLN A 83 7.05 3.39 12.01
C GLN A 83 6.03 2.24 11.92
N PHE A 84 5.95 1.43 12.97
CA PHE A 84 4.92 0.41 13.15
C PHE A 84 3.83 0.94 14.09
N ALA A 85 2.69 0.23 14.18
CA ALA A 85 1.57 0.66 15.01
C ALA A 85 1.86 0.58 16.52
N ASP A 86 2.80 -0.27 16.93
CA ASP A 86 3.20 -0.52 18.33
C ASP A 86 4.53 0.14 18.72
N HIS A 87 5.43 0.39 17.78
CA HIS A 87 6.78 0.92 18.05
C HIS A 87 7.45 1.52 16.79
N GLU A 88 8.63 2.11 16.98
CA GLU A 88 9.49 2.63 15.90
C GLU A 88 10.81 1.83 15.87
N ILE A 89 11.35 1.60 14.66
CA ILE A 89 12.68 1.01 14.46
C ILE A 89 13.59 2.04 13.77
N LEU A 90 14.79 2.24 14.33
CA LEU A 90 15.91 2.89 13.67
C LEU A 90 16.90 1.80 13.22
N PHE A 91 17.22 1.75 11.93
CA PHE A 91 18.11 0.74 11.36
C PHE A 91 19.37 1.35 10.72
N ASP A 92 20.51 0.70 10.95
CA ASP A 92 21.80 1.11 10.41
C ASP A 92 22.28 0.12 9.34
N LEU A 93 22.22 0.53 8.06
CA LEU A 93 22.75 -0.25 6.95
C LEU A 93 24.28 -0.37 6.98
N THR A 94 25.01 0.60 7.57
CA THR A 94 26.49 0.53 7.62
C THR A 94 26.96 -0.65 8.47
N SER A 95 26.21 -1.02 9.51
CA SER A 95 26.49 -2.18 10.36
C SER A 95 26.64 -3.49 9.57
N ILE A 96 25.94 -3.65 8.43
CA ILE A 96 26.03 -4.86 7.58
C ILE A 96 27.40 -4.98 6.91
N ALA A 97 28.07 -3.87 6.60
CA ALA A 97 29.39 -3.89 5.95
C ALA A 97 30.46 -4.63 6.76
N SER A 98 30.28 -4.73 8.08
CA SER A 98 31.15 -5.50 8.98
C SER A 98 31.11 -7.02 8.78
N HIS A 99 30.12 -7.53 8.03
CA HIS A 99 29.80 -8.96 7.91
C HIS A 99 29.46 -9.64 9.25
N ASP A 100 29.05 -8.87 10.27
CA ASP A 100 28.53 -9.38 11.54
C ASP A 100 27.22 -10.16 11.34
N GLU A 101 27.17 -11.39 11.83
CA GLU A 101 25.97 -12.23 11.90
C GLU A 101 24.81 -11.48 12.59
N ALA A 102 25.12 -10.72 13.64
CA ALA A 102 24.15 -9.89 14.34
C ALA A 102 23.77 -8.60 13.59
N ALA A 103 24.35 -8.29 12.42
CA ALA A 103 23.87 -7.25 11.52
C ALA A 103 22.91 -7.82 10.47
N TYR A 104 23.21 -8.99 9.90
CA TYR A 104 22.29 -9.71 9.02
C TYR A 104 21.00 -10.10 9.75
N GLU A 105 21.07 -10.61 10.98
CA GLU A 105 19.88 -10.92 11.79
C GLU A 105 19.05 -9.67 12.14
N LYS A 106 19.65 -8.48 12.27
CA LYS A 106 18.88 -7.23 12.43
C LYS A 106 18.15 -6.85 11.13
N LEU A 107 18.80 -6.98 9.97
CA LEU A 107 18.12 -6.77 8.67
C LEU A 107 16.97 -7.77 8.51
N ARG A 108 17.22 -9.04 8.84
CA ARG A 108 16.26 -10.13 8.78
C ARG A 108 15.03 -9.85 9.67
N ALA A 109 15.25 -9.46 10.92
CA ALA A 109 14.19 -9.09 11.86
C ALA A 109 13.41 -7.84 11.41
N LEU A 110 14.10 -6.84 10.83
CA LEU A 110 13.45 -5.67 10.24
C LEU A 110 12.52 -6.05 9.08
N LEU A 111 12.99 -6.90 8.16
CA LEU A 111 12.18 -7.37 7.02
C LEU A 111 10.99 -8.24 7.48
N ALA A 112 11.17 -9.04 8.54
CA ALA A 112 10.08 -9.76 9.19
C ALA A 112 9.03 -8.82 9.79
N ASP A 113 9.45 -7.77 10.50
CA ASP A 113 8.55 -6.77 11.08
C ASP A 113 7.84 -5.94 9.98
N MET A 114 8.56 -5.50 8.95
CA MET A 114 8.03 -4.83 7.74
C MET A 114 6.92 -5.59 7.02
N MET A 115 6.89 -6.93 7.14
CA MET A 115 5.93 -7.78 6.44
C MET A 115 4.83 -8.38 7.34
N THR A 116 5.02 -8.39 8.66
CA THR A 116 4.12 -9.12 9.60
C THR A 116 3.54 -8.30 10.73
N ARG A 117 4.17 -7.19 11.16
CA ARG A 117 3.58 -6.29 12.16
C ARG A 117 2.66 -5.26 11.52
N PRO A 118 1.57 -4.83 12.19
CA PRO A 118 0.74 -3.74 11.70
C PRO A 118 1.54 -2.44 11.52
N VAL A 119 1.39 -1.78 10.38
CA VAL A 119 2.07 -0.50 10.08
C VAL A 119 1.19 0.67 10.54
N LYS A 120 1.82 1.78 10.95
CA LYS A 120 1.06 3.00 11.31
C LYS A 120 0.56 3.70 10.03
N VAL A 121 -0.74 3.60 9.77
CA VAL A 121 -1.41 4.23 8.63
C VAL A 121 -2.16 5.50 9.08
N ASP A 122 -1.74 6.67 8.60
CA ASP A 122 -2.45 7.93 8.83
C ASP A 122 -3.38 8.27 7.64
N ILE A 123 -4.70 8.21 7.85
CA ILE A 123 -5.69 8.59 6.81
C ILE A 123 -5.91 10.10 6.84
N SER A 124 -5.47 10.80 5.78
CA SER A 124 -5.57 12.25 5.67
C SER A 124 -6.85 12.72 4.96
N SER A 125 -7.12 14.03 4.98
CA SER A 125 -8.20 14.64 4.19
C SER A 125 -8.05 14.43 2.67
N LYS A 126 -6.82 14.17 2.16
CA LYS A 126 -6.58 13.87 0.74
C LYS A 126 -7.13 12.49 0.34
N ASP A 127 -7.17 11.56 1.29
CA ASP A 127 -7.51 10.16 1.06
C ASP A 127 -9.02 9.91 0.97
N GLN A 128 -9.86 10.87 1.39
CA GLN A 128 -11.32 10.73 1.49
C GLN A 128 -11.98 10.27 0.17
N ALA A 129 -11.51 10.77 -0.98
CA ALA A 129 -12.04 10.38 -2.29
C ALA A 129 -11.73 8.90 -2.62
N GLN A 130 -10.54 8.42 -2.27
CA GLN A 130 -10.14 7.02 -2.46
C GLN A 130 -10.84 6.11 -1.45
N GLN A 131 -10.95 6.51 -0.18
CA GLN A 131 -11.70 5.78 0.84
C GLN A 131 -13.17 5.61 0.46
N LEU A 132 -13.81 6.66 -0.09
CA LEU A 132 -15.18 6.58 -0.59
C LEU A 132 -15.32 5.64 -1.80
N LEU A 133 -14.35 5.67 -2.74
CA LEU A 133 -14.32 4.73 -3.87
C LEU A 133 -14.21 3.28 -3.40
N PHE A 134 -13.28 2.98 -2.49
CA PHE A 134 -13.11 1.64 -1.92
C PHE A 134 -14.38 1.17 -1.20
N LYS A 135 -14.99 2.03 -0.37
CA LYS A 135 -16.28 1.75 0.29
C LYS A 135 -17.40 1.43 -0.71
N ASN A 136 -17.48 2.16 -1.82
CA ASN A 136 -18.47 1.93 -2.87
C ASN A 136 -18.22 0.66 -3.71
N LEU A 137 -17.03 0.06 -3.58
CA LEU A 137 -16.62 -1.19 -4.22
C LEU A 137 -16.54 -2.37 -3.22
N GLU A 138 -16.95 -2.16 -1.96
CA GLU A 138 -16.85 -3.10 -0.85
C GLU A 138 -15.41 -3.60 -0.57
N LEU A 139 -14.40 -2.77 -0.88
CA LEU A 139 -12.98 -3.05 -0.71
C LEU A 139 -12.42 -2.47 0.60
N ASP A 140 -11.45 -3.18 1.18
CA ASP A 140 -10.72 -2.70 2.37
C ASP A 140 -9.67 -1.65 1.99
N PHE A 141 -9.98 -0.39 2.31
CA PHE A 141 -9.08 0.74 2.10
C PHE A 141 -7.91 0.77 3.09
N LEU A 142 -8.11 0.30 4.32
CA LEU A 142 -7.07 0.34 5.36
C LEU A 142 -5.99 -0.70 5.04
N ALA A 143 -6.39 -1.93 4.73
CA ALA A 143 -5.47 -2.97 4.28
C ALA A 143 -4.73 -2.56 3.00
N TYR A 144 -5.41 -1.90 2.05
CA TYR A 144 -4.75 -1.39 0.85
C TYR A 144 -3.66 -0.37 1.18
N LYS A 145 -3.99 0.61 2.03
CA LYS A 145 -3.04 1.64 2.48
C LYS A 145 -1.88 1.04 3.24
N GLU A 146 -2.13 0.09 4.13
CA GLU A 146 -1.07 -0.58 4.89
C GLU A 146 -0.07 -1.29 3.98
N LEU A 147 -0.52 -1.92 2.89
CA LEU A 147 0.39 -2.46 1.87
C LEU A 147 1.18 -1.38 1.12
N SER A 148 0.59 -0.19 0.89
CA SER A 148 1.32 0.95 0.31
C SER A 148 2.41 1.45 1.25
N GLU A 149 2.14 1.63 2.54
CA GLU A 149 3.18 2.00 3.52
C GLU A 149 4.31 0.96 3.56
N ARG A 150 3.99 -0.35 3.53
CA ARG A 150 5.00 -1.43 3.46
C ARG A 150 5.84 -1.35 2.18
N LEU A 151 5.23 -1.06 1.02
CA LEU A 151 5.94 -0.88 -0.25
C LEU A 151 6.87 0.34 -0.20
N GLU A 152 6.42 1.48 0.36
CA GLU A 152 7.25 2.67 0.54
C GLU A 152 8.42 2.43 1.50
N MET A 153 8.21 1.66 2.57
CA MET A 153 9.29 1.23 3.48
C MET A 153 10.33 0.33 2.78
N LEU A 154 9.90 -0.62 1.95
CA LEU A 154 10.81 -1.45 1.15
C LEU A 154 11.55 -0.63 0.09
N ALA A 155 10.88 0.30 -0.60
CA ALA A 155 11.51 1.17 -1.59
C ALA A 155 12.57 2.10 -0.97
N LYS A 156 12.30 2.62 0.24
CA LYS A 156 13.28 3.38 1.05
C LYS A 156 14.50 2.53 1.41
N LEU A 157 14.29 1.26 1.78
CA LEU A 157 15.38 0.33 2.11
C LEU A 157 16.20 -0.07 0.87
N ASP A 158 15.56 -0.30 -0.29
CA ASP A 158 16.25 -0.59 -1.55
C ASP A 158 17.13 0.59 -2.00
N HIS A 159 16.58 1.81 -1.95
CA HIS A 159 17.30 3.01 -2.35
C HIS A 159 18.55 3.27 -1.50
N GLU A 160 18.46 3.16 -0.18
CA GLU A 160 19.63 3.33 0.69
C GLU A 160 20.56 2.11 0.63
N THR A 161 20.06 0.90 0.35
CA THR A 161 20.92 -0.25 0.05
C THR A 161 21.76 0.02 -1.21
N GLU A 162 21.17 0.59 -2.26
CA GLU A 162 21.88 0.99 -3.48
C GLU A 162 22.85 2.16 -3.25
N SER A 163 22.47 3.14 -2.43
CA SER A 163 23.31 4.28 -2.09
C SER A 163 24.55 3.90 -1.25
N GLN A 164 24.42 2.85 -0.42
CA GLN A 164 25.37 2.56 0.65
C GLN A 164 26.69 1.97 0.14
N LYS A 165 27.73 2.82 0.14
CA LYS A 165 29.07 2.53 -0.37
C LYS A 165 29.92 1.63 0.54
N ALA A 166 29.55 1.49 1.82
CA ALA A 166 30.26 0.63 2.76
C ALA A 166 30.07 -0.87 2.46
N LEU A 167 28.91 -1.27 1.93
CA LEU A 167 28.65 -2.67 1.55
C LEU A 167 29.47 -3.08 0.31
N ALA A 168 29.78 -4.38 0.20
CA ALA A 168 30.22 -4.93 -1.06
C ALA A 168 29.06 -4.95 -2.08
N GLN A 169 29.39 -4.95 -3.38
CA GLN A 169 28.36 -5.01 -4.43
C GLN A 169 27.50 -6.27 -4.30
N GLN A 170 28.14 -7.42 -4.01
CA GLN A 170 27.48 -8.70 -3.79
C GLN A 170 26.44 -8.65 -2.67
N ASP A 171 26.72 -7.96 -1.56
CA ASP A 171 25.76 -7.85 -0.45
C ASP A 171 24.61 -6.90 -0.78
N ARG A 172 24.88 -5.78 -1.49
CA ARG A 172 23.80 -4.96 -2.06
C ARG A 172 22.90 -5.82 -2.95
N ASP A 173 23.47 -6.53 -3.92
CA ASP A 173 22.71 -7.33 -4.88
C ASP A 173 21.85 -8.42 -4.18
N ARG A 174 22.39 -9.06 -3.13
CA ARG A 174 21.64 -10.01 -2.28
C ARG A 174 20.49 -9.37 -1.52
N ILE A 175 20.74 -8.25 -0.81
CA ILE A 175 19.69 -7.54 -0.04
C ILE A 175 18.58 -7.08 -1.00
N ARG A 176 18.94 -6.47 -2.13
CA ARG A 176 17.98 -6.02 -3.14
C ARG A 176 17.19 -7.18 -3.77
N ALA A 177 17.80 -8.35 -3.98
CA ALA A 177 17.08 -9.53 -4.44
C ALA A 177 16.00 -10.00 -3.43
N VAL A 178 16.29 -9.96 -2.13
CA VAL A 178 15.28 -10.23 -1.08
C VAL A 178 14.20 -9.15 -1.11
N ILE A 179 14.56 -7.86 -1.12
CA ILE A 179 13.59 -6.75 -1.13
C ILE A 179 12.66 -6.83 -2.36
N ALA A 180 13.19 -7.12 -3.55
CA ALA A 180 12.41 -7.29 -4.77
C ALA A 180 11.40 -8.45 -4.68
N SER A 181 11.77 -9.56 -4.04
CA SER A 181 10.86 -10.68 -3.77
C SER A 181 9.69 -10.26 -2.86
N LEU A 182 9.98 -9.48 -1.81
CA LEU A 182 8.95 -8.97 -0.88
C LEU A 182 8.07 -7.89 -1.52
N HIS A 183 8.64 -7.00 -2.34
CA HIS A 183 7.91 -5.98 -3.10
C HIS A 183 6.89 -6.64 -4.04
N ALA A 184 7.31 -7.61 -4.86
CA ALA A 184 6.43 -8.34 -5.75
C ALA A 184 5.30 -9.11 -5.02
N ARG A 185 5.56 -9.57 -3.78
CA ARG A 185 4.54 -10.17 -2.91
C ARG A 185 3.50 -9.14 -2.44
N LEU A 186 3.94 -7.95 -2.01
CA LEU A 186 3.04 -6.88 -1.58
C LEU A 186 2.21 -6.31 -2.74
N GLU A 187 2.80 -6.10 -3.91
CA GLU A 187 2.09 -5.69 -5.13
C GLU A 187 0.98 -6.67 -5.51
N LYS A 188 1.29 -7.98 -5.50
CA LYS A 188 0.29 -9.05 -5.71
C LYS A 188 -0.81 -9.05 -4.64
N GLY A 189 -0.49 -8.64 -3.41
CA GLY A 189 -1.46 -8.39 -2.34
C GLY A 189 -2.40 -7.23 -2.65
N GLN A 190 -1.86 -6.10 -3.13
CA GLN A 190 -2.67 -4.95 -3.56
C GLN A 190 -3.54 -5.29 -4.77
N GLU A 191 -3.03 -6.04 -5.76
CA GLU A 191 -3.83 -6.54 -6.87
C GLU A 191 -4.97 -7.45 -6.41
N ALA A 192 -4.74 -8.32 -5.42
CA ALA A 192 -5.76 -9.18 -4.86
C ALA A 192 -6.88 -8.39 -4.16
N LEU A 193 -6.54 -7.35 -3.37
CA LEU A 193 -7.52 -6.43 -2.79
C LEU A 193 -8.34 -5.71 -3.87
N LEU A 194 -7.66 -5.11 -4.85
CA LEU A 194 -8.31 -4.38 -5.95
C LEU A 194 -9.19 -5.29 -6.83
N GLY A 195 -8.93 -6.59 -6.83
CA GLY A 195 -9.78 -7.62 -7.44
C GLY A 195 -11.00 -8.06 -6.61
N GLY A 196 -11.20 -7.52 -5.41
CA GLY A 196 -12.29 -7.92 -4.49
C GLY A 196 -11.98 -9.16 -3.65
N THR A 197 -10.72 -9.58 -3.58
CA THR A 197 -10.29 -10.72 -2.76
C THR A 197 -9.92 -10.26 -1.36
N THR A 198 -10.51 -10.86 -0.31
CA THR A 198 -10.07 -10.63 1.07
C THR A 198 -8.68 -11.22 1.30
N LEU A 199 -7.80 -10.49 2.01
CA LEU A 199 -6.38 -10.82 2.17
C LEU A 199 -6.06 -11.96 3.15
N LYS A 200 -6.66 -13.14 2.95
CA LYS A 200 -6.14 -14.37 3.55
C LYS A 200 -4.75 -14.77 3.04
N ALA A 201 -4.27 -14.14 1.96
CA ALA A 201 -2.92 -14.32 1.43
C ALA A 201 -1.85 -13.44 2.12
N LEU A 202 -2.26 -12.47 2.94
CA LEU A 202 -1.41 -11.62 3.77
C LEU A 202 -1.74 -11.70 5.28
N ASP A 203 -2.67 -12.58 5.65
CA ASP A 203 -2.84 -13.12 7.01
C ASP A 203 -1.70 -14.10 7.31
N VAL A 204 -0.46 -13.60 7.27
CA VAL A 204 0.76 -14.42 7.39
C VAL A 204 1.12 -14.53 8.87
N ASN A 205 1.19 -15.75 9.40
CA ASN A 205 1.76 -15.95 10.72
C ASN A 205 3.22 -15.50 10.70
N ARG A 206 3.62 -14.69 11.68
CA ARG A 206 4.99 -14.18 11.80
C ARG A 206 6.04 -15.28 11.65
N LYS A 207 5.83 -16.46 12.26
CA LYS A 207 6.78 -17.57 12.21
C LYS A 207 6.86 -18.23 10.84
N ASP A 208 5.72 -18.38 10.17
CA ASP A 208 5.67 -18.94 8.81
C ASP A 208 6.39 -18.02 7.82
N PHE A 209 6.28 -16.69 8.03
CA PHE A 209 7.05 -15.71 7.27
C PHE A 209 8.54 -15.70 7.63
N GLU A 210 8.90 -15.80 8.91
CA GLU A 210 10.31 -15.88 9.35
C GLU A 210 11.03 -17.11 8.75
N LEU A 211 10.32 -18.22 8.54
CA LEU A 211 10.79 -19.43 7.84
C LEU A 211 10.85 -19.29 6.31
N GLU A 212 9.90 -18.59 5.69
CA GLU A 212 10.00 -18.26 4.26
C GLU A 212 11.20 -17.33 4.01
N LEU A 213 11.43 -16.40 4.92
CA LEU A 213 12.50 -15.42 4.85
C LEU A 213 13.88 -16.02 5.21
N ASP A 214 13.97 -17.03 6.08
CA ASP A 214 15.13 -17.95 6.16
C ASP A 214 15.48 -18.45 4.75
N SER A 215 14.50 -19.09 4.08
CA SER A 215 14.73 -19.71 2.78
C SER A 215 15.11 -18.69 1.68
N LEU A 216 14.68 -17.44 1.79
CA LEU A 216 15.11 -16.36 0.88
C LEU A 216 16.56 -15.94 1.16
N PHE A 217 16.96 -15.79 2.44
CA PHE A 217 18.33 -15.45 2.82
C PHE A 217 19.31 -16.57 2.45
N THR A 218 18.96 -17.83 2.71
CA THR A 218 19.64 -19.02 2.20
C THR A 218 19.77 -18.99 0.68
N SER A 219 18.68 -18.72 -0.05
CA SER A 219 18.67 -18.76 -1.52
C SER A 219 19.53 -17.68 -2.20
N VAL A 220 19.84 -16.57 -1.52
CA VAL A 220 20.81 -15.55 -2.00
C VAL A 220 22.22 -15.77 -1.41
N GLY A 221 22.37 -16.78 -0.55
CA GLY A 221 23.64 -17.19 0.04
C GLY A 221 24.13 -16.27 1.17
N PHE A 222 23.25 -15.86 2.09
CA PHE A 222 23.67 -15.28 3.38
C PHE A 222 24.13 -16.33 4.40
N ASP A 223 23.87 -17.62 4.16
CA ASP A 223 24.30 -18.69 5.06
C ASP A 223 25.81 -18.70 5.27
N SER A 224 26.22 -18.91 6.52
CA SER A 224 27.61 -18.87 6.97
C SER A 224 28.44 -20.10 6.58
N ASP A 225 27.97 -20.91 5.63
CA ASP A 225 28.63 -22.11 5.14
C ASP A 225 29.78 -21.74 4.19
N MET A 226 30.84 -21.16 4.77
CA MET A 226 32.17 -21.25 4.16
C MET A 226 32.44 -22.72 3.85
N PRO A 227 32.97 -23.07 2.67
CA PRO A 227 33.53 -24.39 2.48
C PRO A 227 34.70 -24.55 3.46
N VAL A 228 34.47 -25.27 4.57
CA VAL A 228 35.55 -25.70 5.46
C VAL A 228 36.53 -26.47 4.59
N THR A 229 37.73 -25.92 4.40
CA THR A 229 38.75 -26.47 3.51
C THR A 229 39.43 -27.68 4.13
N GLY A 230 38.64 -28.74 4.31
CA GLY A 230 39.08 -30.11 4.56
C GLY A 230 39.76 -30.68 3.32
N ALA A 231 40.92 -30.11 2.98
CA ALA A 231 41.72 -30.42 1.81
C ALA A 231 43.12 -30.88 2.26
N THR A 232 43.18 -32.17 2.62
CA THR A 232 44.38 -33.05 2.72
C THR A 232 45.53 -32.58 3.62
#